data_AF-G4A5W3-F1
#
_entry.id   AF-G4A5W3-F1
#
_cell.length_a   1.000
_cell.length_b   1.000
_cell.length_c   1.000
_cell.angle_alpha   90.00
_cell.angle_beta   90.00
_cell.angle_gamma   90.00
#
_symmetry.space_group_name_H-M   'P 1'
#
loop_
_entity.id
_entity.type
_entity.pdbx_description
1 polymer ?
#
loop_
_entity_poly.entity_id
_entity_poly.type
_entity_poly.pdbx_seq_one_letter_code
_entity_poly.pdbx_strand_id
1 'polypeptide(L)' 'MGYGLDTLGGVVANQSRILDWRNRAIKKVETAPIELVQEVQDIITAIVND' A
#
# COMPACT_ATOMS: atom_id res chain seq x y z
N MET A 1 10.87 -2.10 14.42
CA MET A 1 9.43 -2.19 14.74
C MET A 1 8.74 -2.67 13.48
N GLY A 2 7.91 -3.70 13.58
CA GLY A 2 7.13 -4.20 12.45
C GLY A 2 5.64 -3.96 12.72
N TYR A 3 4.84 -3.85 11.66
CA TYR A 3 3.40 -3.57 11.74
C TYR A 3 2.54 -4.77 12.18
N GLY A 4 3.14 -5.86 12.65
CA GLY A 4 2.42 -7.06 13.08
C GLY A 4 1.71 -7.79 11.93
N LEU A 5 2.23 -7.66 10.70
CA LEU A 5 1.69 -8.27 9.48
C LEU A 5 2.27 -9.66 9.24
N ASP A 6 1.47 -10.53 8.63
CA ASP A 6 1.91 -11.87 8.20
C ASP A 6 2.77 -11.77 6.93
N THR A 7 2.51 -10.78 6.07
CA THR A 7 3.36 -10.49 4.92
C THR A 7 4.69 -9.89 5.34
N LEU A 8 5.77 -10.58 5.00
CA LEU A 8 7.13 -10.08 5.11
C LEU A 8 7.49 -9.27 3.86
N GLY A 9 7.64 -7.95 4.00
CA GLY A 9 8.01 -7.07 2.90
C GLY A 9 7.88 -5.58 3.24
N GLY A 10 8.10 -4.73 2.24
CA GLY A 10 7.87 -3.29 2.30
C GLY A 10 6.92 -2.83 1.20
N VAL A 11 6.16 -1.78 1.46
CA VAL A 11 5.28 -1.15 0.46
C VAL A 11 6.10 -0.19 -0.39
N VAL A 12 6.05 -0.36 -1.72
CA VAL A 12 6.74 0.51 -2.68
C VAL A 12 5.75 1.56 -3.22
N ALA A 13 5.64 2.70 -2.54
CA ALA A 13 4.66 3.73 -2.87
C ALA A 13 5.05 4.62 -4.07
N ASN A 14 6.34 4.73 -4.39
CA ASN A 14 6.84 5.57 -5.48
C ASN A 14 6.50 5.08 -6.89
N GLN A 15 6.05 3.83 -7.04
CA GLN A 15 5.64 3.23 -8.31
C GLN A 15 4.13 2.94 -8.33
N SER A 16 3.34 3.87 -7.78
CA SER A 16 1.89 3.75 -7.70
C SER A 16 1.22 3.78 -9.09
N ARG A 17 0.19 2.95 -9.28
CA ARG A 17 -0.59 2.90 -10.53
C ARG A 17 -2.04 2.48 -10.28
N ILE A 18 -2.95 2.99 -11.11
CA ILE A 18 -4.35 2.56 -11.14
C ILE A 18 -4.44 1.24 -11.92
N LEU A 19 -5.11 0.24 -11.35
CA LEU A 19 -5.28 -1.08 -11.95
C LEU A 19 -6.77 -1.44 -12.05
N ASP A 20 -7.18 -1.99 -13.20
CA ASP A 20 -8.49 -2.64 -13.30
C ASP A 20 -8.45 -4.01 -12.60
N TRP A 21 -9.22 -4.14 -11.53
CA TRP A 21 -9.27 -5.34 -10.69
C TRP A 21 -10.24 -6.39 -11.20
N ARG A 22 -11.23 -6.04 -12.04
CA ARG A 22 -12.32 -6.94 -12.44
C ARG A 22 -11.84 -8.16 -13.20
N ASN A 23 -10.75 -7.99 -13.95
CA ASN A 23 -10.12 -9.03 -14.76
C ASN A 23 -8.91 -9.67 -14.07
N ARG A 24 -8.74 -9.45 -12.76
CA ARG A 24 -7.63 -9.99 -11.97
C ARG A 24 -8.19 -10.88 -10.86
N ALA A 25 -7.59 -12.06 -10.66
CA ALA A 25 -7.97 -12.98 -9.58
C ALA A 25 -7.46 -12.49 -8.20
N ILE A 26 -7.89 -11.29 -7.79
CA ILE A 26 -7.43 -10.66 -6.54
C ILE A 26 -8.06 -11.36 -5.35
N LYS A 27 -7.23 -11.64 -4.34
CA LYS A 27 -7.66 -12.17 -3.04
C LYS A 27 -7.17 -11.24 -1.94
N LYS A 28 -8.01 -10.97 -0.94
CA LYS A 28 -7.58 -10.28 0.27
C LYS A 28 -6.63 -11.20 1.05
N VAL A 29 -5.42 -10.74 1.34
CA VAL A 29 -4.42 -11.49 2.12
C VAL A 29 -4.50 -11.09 3.59
N GLU A 30 -4.40 -9.80 3.88
CA GLU A 30 -4.50 -9.25 5.23
C GLU A 30 -4.97 -7.79 5.20
N THR A 31 -5.01 -7.15 6.37
CA THR A 31 -5.35 -5.72 6.50
C THR A 31 -4.18 -4.99 7.14
N ALA A 32 -3.65 -3.98 6.45
CA ALA A 32 -2.61 -3.11 7.00
C ALA A 32 -3.15 -2.28 8.18
N PRO A 33 -2.36 -2.07 9.25
CA PRO A 33 -2.74 -1.15 10.32
C PRO A 33 -2.72 0.30 9.84
N ILE A 34 -3.42 1.17 10.56
CA ILE A 34 -3.70 2.53 10.11
C ILE A 34 -2.43 3.39 9.98
N GLU A 35 -1.44 3.14 10.82
CA GLU A 35 -0.15 3.84 10.83
C GLU A 35 0.58 3.63 9.50
N LEU A 36 0.63 2.38 9.01
CA LEU A 36 1.22 2.07 7.71
C LEU A 36 0.46 2.73 6.55
N VAL A 37 -0.87 2.78 6.64
CA VAL A 37 -1.70 3.44 5.62
C VAL A 37 -1.43 4.95 5.58
N GLN A 38 -1.27 5.58 6.74
CA GLN A 38 -0.95 7.00 6.85
C GLN A 38 0.43 7.31 6.24
N GLU A 39 1.45 6.53 6.56
CA GLU A 39 2.79 6.71 5.98
C GLU A 39 2.80 6.59 4.45
N VAL A 40 2.06 5.61 3.90
CA VAL A 40 1.92 5.46 2.45
C VAL A 40 1.18 6.66 1.83
N GLN A 41 0.15 7.17 2.50
CA GLN A 41 -0.60 8.33 2.05
C GLN A 41 0.28 9.59 1.99
N ASP A 42 1.16 9.80 2.97
CA ASP A 42 2.07 10.95 2.99
C ASP A 42 3.03 10.91 1.79
N ILE A 43 3.58 9.73 1.47
CA ILE A 43 4.47 9.56 0.31
C ILE A 43 3.72 9.82 -1.01
N ILE A 44 2.51 9.26 -1.17
CA ILE A 44 1.71 9.48 -2.38
C ILE A 44 1.35 10.97 -2.52
N THR A 45 0.99 11.63 -1.42
CA THR A 45 0.65 13.05 -1.40
C THR A 45 1.84 13.91 -1.79
N ALA A 46 3.04 13.56 -1.31
CA ALA A 46 4.27 14.24 -1.70
C ALA A 46 4.53 14.09 -3.21
N ILE A 47 4.35 12.89 -3.79
CA ILE A 47 4.58 12.66 -5.23
C ILE A 47 3.56 13.40 -6.11
N VAL A 48 2.29 13.44 -5.69
CA VAL A 48 1.21 14.03 -6.50
C VAL A 48 1.25 15.56 -6.47
N ASN A 49 1.71 16.15 -5.36
CA ASN A 49 1.74 17.59 -5.18
C ASN A 49 3.11 18.23 -5.46
N ASP A 50 4.12 17.43 -5.81
CA ASP A 50 5.42 17.86 -6.35
C ASP A 50 5.30 18.09 -7.87
#